data_AF-A0A9D1VJF5-F1
#
_entry.id   AF-A0A9D1VJF5-F1
#
_cell.length_a   1.000
_cell.length_b   1.000
_cell.length_c   1.000
_cell.angle_alpha   90.00
_cell.angle_beta   90.00
_cell.angle_gamma   90.00
#
_symmetry.space_group_name_H-M   'P 1'
#
loop_
_entity.id
_entity.type
_entity.pdbx_description
1 polymer ?
#
loop_
_entity_poly.entity_id
_entity_poly.type
_entity_poly.pdbx_seq_one_letter_code
_entity_poly.pdbx_strand_id
1 'polypeptide(L)' 'IEVNIPKRILRIVGIAGEKKTPEEIEEILKERKKRWTPKPAKYEKGVLKIFSEKAVSPMKGGYMD' A
#
# COMPACT_ATOMS: atom_id res chain seq x y z
N ILE A 1 8.90 -9.52 6.39
CA ILE A 1 9.15 -8.13 5.91
C ILE A 1 10.57 -7.77 6.32
N GLU A 2 11.31 -7.04 5.49
CA GLU A 2 12.61 -6.47 5.84
C GLU A 2 12.46 -4.97 6.11
N VAL A 3 13.00 -4.52 7.24
CA VAL A 3 13.22 -3.10 7.57
C VAL A 3 14.72 -2.92 7.75
N ASN A 4 15.34 -2.19 6.84
CA ASN A 4 16.78 -1.94 6.87
C ASN A 4 17.02 -0.43 7.04
N ILE A 5 17.33 0.00 8.27
CA ILE A 5 17.52 1.42 8.58
C ILE A 5 18.75 2.00 7.88
N PRO A 6 19.94 1.38 7.93
CA PRO A 6 21.12 1.94 7.27
C PRO A 6 20.95 2.10 5.75
N LYS A 7 20.33 1.13 5.10
CA LYS A 7 20.08 1.17 3.64
C LYS A 7 18.79 1.91 3.27
N ARG A 8 17.97 2.31 4.24
CA ARG A 8 16.65 2.93 4.06
C ARG A 8 15.70 2.09 3.19
N ILE A 9 15.69 0.78 3.40
CA ILE A 9 14.88 -0.17 2.63
C ILE A 9 13.72 -0.68 3.48
N LEU A 10 12.52 -0.67 2.91
CA LEU A 10 11.35 -1.40 3.39
C LEU A 10 10.84 -2.28 2.24
N ARG A 11 10.82 -3.60 2.43
CA ARG A 11 10.34 -4.53 1.38
C ARG A 11 9.77 -5.83 1.94
N ILE A 12 8.96 -6.50 1.12
CA ILE A 12 8.49 -7.86 1.37
C ILE A 12 9.57 -8.82 0.85
N VAL A 13 10.04 -9.75 1.69
CA VAL A 13 11.14 -10.70 1.38
C VAL A 13 10.71 -12.16 1.56
N GLY A 14 9.43 -12.40 1.82
CA GLY A 14 8.92 -13.71 2.15
C GLY A 14 7.42 -13.72 2.40
N ILE A 15 6.82 -14.91 2.29
CA ILE A 15 5.38 -15.15 2.39
C ILE A 15 5.19 -16.44 3.19
N ALA A 16 4.24 -16.44 4.13
CA ALA A 16 3.88 -17.61 4.95
C ALA A 16 5.09 -18.25 5.69
N GLY A 17 6.06 -17.45 6.11
CA GLY A 17 7.27 -17.93 6.82
C GLY A 17 8.44 -18.30 5.92
N GLU A 18 8.25 -18.38 4.60
CA GLU A 18 9.31 -18.70 3.63
C GLU A 18 9.92 -17.44 3.02
N LYS A 19 11.25 -17.41 2.92
CA LYS A 19 11.96 -16.37 2.16
C LYS A 19 11.77 -16.61 0.66
N LYS A 20 11.64 -15.52 -0.10
CA LYS A 20 11.49 -15.52 -1.55
C LYS A 20 12.38 -14.45 -2.20
N THR A 21 12.71 -14.63 -3.46
CA THR A 21 13.49 -13.64 -4.21
C THR A 21 12.64 -12.41 -4.53
N PRO A 22 13.27 -11.27 -4.87
CA PRO A 22 12.54 -10.08 -5.31
C PRO A 22 11.58 -10.35 -6.49
N GLU A 23 12.02 -11.16 -7.46
CA GLU A 23 11.27 -11.48 -8.67
C GLU A 23 10.03 -12.33 -8.35
N GLU A 24 10.18 -13.33 -7.48
CA GLU A 24 9.06 -14.15 -6.99
C GLU A 24 8.03 -13.29 -6.22
N ILE A 25 8.52 -12.37 -5.37
CA ILE A 25 7.63 -11.45 -4.66
C ILE A 25 6.89 -10.54 -5.64
N GLU A 26 7.56 -10.03 -6.67
CA GLU A 26 6.93 -9.17 -7.67
C GLU A 26 5.81 -9.88 -8.44
N GLU A 27 6.04 -11.11 -8.90
CA GLU A 27 5.00 -11.87 -9.60
C GLU A 27 3.82 -12.18 -8.67
N ILE A 28 4.06 -12.57 -7.42
CA ILE A 28 2.99 -12.82 -6.46
C ILE A 28 2.19 -11.54 -6.14
N LEU A 29 2.86 -10.40 -5.99
CA LEU A 29 2.18 -9.12 -5.75
C LEU A 29 1.35 -8.69 -6.96
N LYS A 30 1.84 -8.93 -8.19
CA LYS A 30 1.10 -8.70 -9.43
C LYS A 30 -0.17 -9.55 -9.50
N GLU A 31 -0.09 -10.84 -9.16
CA GLU A 31 -1.25 -11.71 -9.09
C GLU A 31 -2.26 -11.31 -8.00
N ARG A 32 -1.77 -10.87 -6.83
CA ARG A 32 -2.64 -10.38 -5.75
C ARG A 32 -3.34 -9.09 -6.15
N LYS A 33 -2.63 -8.19 -6.83
CA LYS A 33 -3.19 -6.94 -7.35
C LYS A 33 -4.31 -7.18 -8.35
N LYS A 34 -4.20 -8.20 -9.22
CA LYS A 34 -5.29 -8.59 -10.14
C LYS A 34 -6.57 -9.02 -9.39
N ARG A 35 -6.43 -9.63 -8.20
CA ARG A 35 -7.54 -10.10 -7.36
C ARG A 35 -8.02 -9.05 -6.35
N TRP A 36 -7.33 -7.92 -6.25
CA TRP A 36 -7.60 -6.92 -5.23
C TRP A 36 -8.76 -6.02 -5.64
N THR A 37 -9.72 -5.85 -4.73
CA THR A 37 -10.81 -4.89 -4.85
C THR A 37 -10.70 -3.83 -3.76
N PRO A 38 -11.00 -2.56 -4.07
CA PRO A 38 -11.01 -1.49 -3.07
C PRO A 38 -12.11 -1.77 -2.04
N LYS A 39 -11.81 -1.47 -0.76
CA LYS A 39 -12.82 -1.51 0.30
C LYS A 39 -13.86 -0.40 0.06
N PRO A 40 -15.13 -0.61 0.47
CA PRO A 40 -16.12 0.46 0.43
C PRO A 40 -15.67 1.64 1.30
N ALA A 41 -16.07 2.85 0.90
CA ALA A 41 -15.78 4.06 1.65
C ALA A 41 -16.38 3.95 3.07
N LYS A 42 -15.56 4.22 4.09
CA LYS A 42 -16.01 4.16 5.49
C LYS A 42 -16.95 5.31 5.86
N TYR A 43 -16.74 6.48 5.28
CA TYR A 43 -17.51 7.70 5.54
C TYR A 43 -18.28 8.08 4.30
N GLU A 44 -19.61 8.07 4.39
CA GLU A 44 -20.48 8.34 3.24
C GLU A 44 -20.88 9.82 3.14
N LYS A 45 -20.73 10.60 4.21
CA LYS A 45 -21.14 12.01 4.32
C LYS A 45 -20.21 12.82 5.23
N GLY A 46 -20.29 14.15 5.13
CA GLY A 46 -19.57 15.09 6.00
C GLY A 46 -18.10 15.29 5.62
N VAL A 47 -17.38 16.01 6.48
CA VAL A 47 -15.99 16.44 6.26
C VAL A 47 -15.02 15.28 5.99
N LEU A 48 -15.20 14.13 6.64
CA LEU A 48 -14.31 12.98 6.45
C LEU A 48 -14.50 12.30 5.10
N LYS A 49 -15.70 12.35 4.52
CA LYS A 49 -15.95 11.89 3.15
C LYS A 49 -15.14 12.76 2.18
N ILE A 50 -15.29 14.07 2.28
CA ILE A 50 -14.60 15.07 1.45
C ILE A 50 -13.08 14.86 1.55
N PHE A 51 -12.55 14.78 2.76
CA PHE A 51 -11.12 14.53 2.97
C PHE A 51 -10.67 13.22 2.32
N SER A 52 -11.40 12.11 2.52
CA SER A 52 -11.02 10.82 1.94
C SER A 52 -11.06 10.77 0.41
N GLU A 53 -11.88 11.63 -0.23
CA GLU A 53 -12.01 11.73 -1.68
C GLU A 53 -11.03 12.72 -2.31
N LYS A 54 -10.62 13.76 -1.57
CA LYS A 54 -9.83 14.89 -2.08
C LYS A 54 -8.40 14.98 -1.59
N ALA A 55 -8.04 14.27 -0.52
CA ALA A 55 -6.67 14.28 -0.03
C ALA A 55 -5.71 13.65 -1.04
N VAL A 56 -4.64 14.37 -1.38
CA VAL A 56 -3.56 13.84 -2.21
C VAL A 56 -2.68 12.88 -1.42
N SER A 57 -1.81 12.15 -2.11
CA SER A 57 -0.83 11.26 -1.47
C SER A 57 -0.02 12.00 -0.40
N PRO A 58 0.26 11.37 0.76
CA PRO A 58 1.18 11.91 1.77
C PRO A 58 2.58 12.21 1.20
N MET A 59 3.00 11.50 0.15
CA MET A 59 4.25 11.80 -0.55
C MET A 59 4.25 13.18 -1.22
N LYS A 60 3.08 13.78 -1.44
CA LYS A 60 2.87 15.13 -1.97
C LYS A 60 2.43 16.13 -0.89
N GLY A 61 2.50 15.76 0.38
CA GLY A 61 2.13 16.64 1.51
C GLY A 61 0.69 16.52 2.00
N GLY A 62 -0.15 15.66 1.40
CA GLY A 62 -1.46 15.32 1.95
C GLY A 62 -2.49 16.45 2.03
N TYR A 63 -2.36 17.50 1.21
CA TYR A 63 -3.34 18.57 1.09
C TYR A 63 -4.61 18.10 0.35
N MET A 64 -5.67 18.91 0.38
CA MET A 64 -6.93 18.62 -0.31
C MET A 64 -7.02 19.40 -1.64
N ASP A 65 -7.50 18.75 -2.70
CA ASP A 65 -7.73 19.30 -4.05
C ASP A 65 -9.19 19.11 -4.51
#